data_AF-A0A7S1YZ20-F1
#
_entry.id   AF-A0A7S1YZ20-F1
#
_cell.length_a   1.000
_cell.length_b   1.000
_cell.length_c   1.000
_cell.angle_alpha   90.00
_cell.angle_beta   90.00
_cell.angle_gamma   90.00
#
_symmetry.space_group_name_H-M   'P 1'
#
loop_
_entity.id
_entity.type
_entity.pdbx_description
1 polymer ?
#
loop_
_entity_poly.entity_id
_entity_poly.type
_entity_poly.pdbx_seq_one_letter_code
_entity_poly.pdbx_strand_id
1 'polypeptide(L)'
;MPEAGGGGGLGPQLVGEKISLNNTVVNVMRLLGEGGFSFVYLVKDMSDGAGIGSIPASGGDGMNGSSSQSSGGLGQNQYLVLKITSIHSRQQRDIAEKEAKLLSRLSHPSIVQMFDTCYRTPQSEGRGGHGGLVANVLGGGSGG
;
A
#
# COMPACT_ATOMS: atom_id res chain seq x y z
N MET A 1 -1.60 37.20 -8.45
CA MET A 1 -0.67 36.07 -8.33
C MET A 1 -1.48 34.88 -7.83
N PRO A 2 -1.58 33.75 -8.57
CA PRO A 2 -2.24 32.57 -8.04
C PRO A 2 -1.30 31.85 -7.07
N GLU A 3 -1.74 31.69 -5.83
CA GLU A 3 -1.09 30.89 -4.80
C GLU A 3 -1.28 29.41 -5.14
N ALA A 4 -0.19 28.70 -5.47
CA ALA A 4 -0.22 27.26 -5.64
C ALA A 4 -0.28 26.61 -4.25
N GLY A 5 -1.47 26.20 -3.83
CA GLY A 5 -1.70 25.51 -2.57
C GLY A 5 -0.95 24.17 -2.51
N GLY A 6 0.20 24.16 -1.84
CA GLY A 6 0.93 22.96 -1.42
C GLY A 6 0.28 22.29 -0.20
N GLY A 7 -1.04 22.13 -0.21
CA GLY A 7 -1.77 21.39 0.80
C GLY A 7 -1.75 19.91 0.42
N GLY A 8 -0.79 19.15 0.92
CA GLY A 8 -0.79 17.68 0.84
C GLY A 8 -1.93 17.09 1.67
N GLY A 9 -3.16 17.43 1.31
CA GLY A 9 -4.36 17.05 2.03
C GLY A 9 -4.73 15.61 1.69
N LEU A 10 -5.15 14.87 2.71
CA LEU A 10 -5.84 13.60 2.52
C LEU A 10 -7.23 13.85 1.95
N GLY A 11 -7.76 12.86 1.24
CA GLY A 11 -9.11 12.89 0.67
C GLY A 11 -9.11 12.66 -0.84
N PRO A 12 -10.17 13.08 -1.54
CA PRO A 12 -10.31 12.88 -2.99
C PRO A 12 -9.14 13.43 -3.82
N GLN A 13 -8.44 14.45 -3.32
CA GLN A 13 -7.27 15.06 -3.99
C GLN A 13 -6.06 14.13 -4.10
N LEU A 14 -6.03 13.04 -3.33
CA LEU A 14 -4.96 12.03 -3.42
C LEU A 14 -5.18 11.06 -4.58
N VAL A 15 -6.35 11.08 -5.23
CA VAL A 15 -6.66 10.22 -6.38
C VAL A 15 -5.84 10.65 -7.60
N GLY A 16 -5.13 9.70 -8.21
CA GLY A 16 -4.19 9.93 -9.31
C GLY A 16 -2.74 10.05 -8.84
N GLU A 17 -2.51 10.19 -7.53
CA GLU A 17 -1.17 10.31 -6.96
C GLU A 17 -0.48 8.95 -6.82
N LYS A 18 0.85 8.98 -6.93
CA LYS A 18 1.70 7.82 -6.64
C LYS A 18 2.25 7.93 -5.21
N ILE A 19 2.09 6.87 -4.45
CA ILE A 19 2.54 6.80 -3.06
C ILE A 19 3.56 5.67 -2.93
N SER A 20 4.75 6.02 -2.45
CA SER A 20 5.76 5.05 -2.06
C SER A 20 5.58 4.69 -0.59
N LEU A 21 5.37 3.42 -0.31
CA LEU A 21 5.19 2.82 1.01
C LEU A 21 6.29 1.79 1.19
N ASN A 22 7.28 2.07 2.04
CA ASN A 22 8.46 1.21 2.25
C ASN A 22 9.05 0.68 0.92
N ASN A 23 8.72 -0.57 0.54
CA ASN A 23 9.19 -1.26 -0.65
C ASN A 23 8.15 -1.38 -1.78
N THR A 24 6.93 -0.90 -1.54
CA THR A 24 5.81 -0.96 -2.48
C THR A 24 5.49 0.44 -2.99
N VAL A 25 5.35 0.58 -4.30
CA VAL A 25 4.86 1.82 -4.92
C VAL A 25 3.46 1.57 -5.41
N VAL A 26 2.49 2.38 -4.98
CA VAL A 26 1.10 2.23 -5.38
C VAL A 26 0.59 3.48 -6.08
N ASN A 27 -0.28 3.29 -7.07
CA ASN A 27 -1.01 4.37 -7.71
C ASN A 27 -2.42 4.46 -7.13
N VAL A 28 -2.81 5.62 -6.60
CA VAL A 28 -4.13 5.82 -5.99
C VAL A 28 -5.17 5.97 -7.10
N MET A 29 -6.11 5.05 -7.17
CA MET A 29 -7.09 5.01 -8.26
C MET A 29 -8.41 5.66 -7.89
N ARG A 30 -8.88 5.48 -6.65
CA ARG A 30 -10.17 5.99 -6.19
C ARG A 30 -10.27 5.99 -4.67
N LEU A 31 -10.99 6.96 -4.10
CA LEU A 31 -11.46 6.90 -2.71
C LEU A 31 -12.64 5.92 -2.58
N LEU A 32 -12.48 4.88 -1.77
CA LEU A 32 -13.51 3.88 -1.47
C LEU A 32 -14.41 4.31 -0.30
N GLY A 33 -13.86 5.05 0.66
CA GLY A 33 -14.64 5.54 1.80
C GLY A 33 -13.82 6.39 2.76
N GLU A 34 -14.54 7.11 3.59
CA GLU A 34 -14.02 7.91 4.69
C GLU A 34 -14.73 7.49 5.98
N GLY A 35 -14.01 7.45 7.08
CA GLY A 35 -14.58 7.16 8.39
C GLY A 35 -13.68 7.61 9.53
N GLY A 36 -14.23 8.43 10.43
CA GLY A 36 -13.51 8.96 11.59
C GLY A 36 -12.31 9.82 11.18
N PHE A 37 -11.12 9.22 11.18
CA PHE A 37 -9.84 9.84 10.82
C PHE A 37 -9.12 9.09 9.70
N SER A 38 -9.81 8.18 9.02
CA SER A 38 -9.23 7.32 8.00
C SER A 38 -9.88 7.55 6.64
N PHE A 39 -9.04 7.51 5.61
CA PHE A 39 -9.45 7.42 4.22
C PHE A 39 -9.01 6.07 3.67
N VAL A 40 -9.90 5.41 2.92
CA VAL A 40 -9.65 4.11 2.31
C VAL A 40 -9.68 4.28 0.80
N TYR A 41 -8.63 3.85 0.12
CA TYR A 41 -8.46 4.01 -1.31
C TYR A 41 -8.31 2.65 -2.00
N LEU A 42 -8.81 2.55 -3.22
CA LEU A 42 -8.39 1.52 -4.17
C LEU A 42 -7.08 1.98 -4.77
N VAL A 43 -6.07 1.14 -4.70
CA VAL A 43 -4.76 1.41 -5.28
C VAL A 43 -4.33 0.27 -6.19
N LYS A 44 -3.48 0.59 -7.15
CA LYS A 44 -2.85 -0.39 -8.02
C LYS A 44 -1.39 -0.50 -7.65
N ASP A 45 -0.93 -1.72 -7.41
CA ASP A 45 0.49 -1.96 -7.19
C ASP A 45 1.28 -1.68 -8.48
N MET A 46 2.29 -0.83 -8.35
CA MET A 46 3.23 -0.42 -9.39
C MET A 46 4.65 -0.89 -9.07
N SER A 47 4.80 -1.80 -8.10
CA SER A 47 6.04 -2.52 -7.81
C SER A 47 6.32 -3.43 -9.00
N ASP A 48 6.84 -2.82 -10.06
CA ASP A 48 7.13 -3.46 -11.32
C ASP A 48 8.10 -4.60 -11.07
N GLY A 49 7.76 -5.78 -11.59
CA GLY A 49 8.69 -6.89 -11.60
C GLY A 49 9.97 -6.43 -12.27
N ALA A 50 11.07 -6.36 -11.51
CA ALA A 50 12.39 -6.60 -12.03
C ALA A 50 12.40 -8.04 -12.57
N GLY A 51 11.72 -8.24 -13.69
CA GLY A 51 11.72 -9.44 -14.49
C GLY A 51 13.13 -9.62 -14.99
N ILE A 52 13.89 -10.43 -14.27
CA ILE A 52 14.98 -11.19 -14.86
C ILE A 52 14.35 -12.00 -16.00
N GLY A 53 14.61 -11.58 -17.23
CA GLY A 53 14.61 -12.44 -18.41
C GLY A 53 13.28 -12.67 -19.12
N SER A 54 12.78 -11.67 -19.86
CA SER A 54 12.26 -11.97 -21.20
C SER A 54 13.45 -12.10 -22.15
N ILE A 55 14.17 -13.22 -22.04
CA ILE A 55 15.10 -13.67 -23.08
C ILE A 55 14.23 -13.98 -24.30
N PRO A 56 14.48 -13.42 -25.50
CA PRO A 56 13.76 -13.85 -26.69
C PRO A 56 14.11 -15.33 -26.93
N ALA A 57 13.15 -16.22 -26.74
CA ALA A 57 13.29 -17.63 -27.01
C ALA A 57 13.37 -17.85 -28.53
N SER A 58 14.59 -17.79 -29.07
CA SER A 58 14.93 -18.50 -30.30
C SER A 58 14.93 -20.00 -30.01
N GLY A 59 14.04 -20.72 -30.70
CA GLY A 59 14.10 -22.15 -31.07
C GLY A 59 14.59 -23.16 -30.04
N GLY A 60 13.71 -24.06 -29.58
CA GLY A 60 14.12 -25.31 -28.95
C GLY A 60 12.95 -26.17 -28.47
N ASP A 61 12.70 -27.28 -29.15
CA ASP A 61 11.89 -28.40 -28.71
C ASP A 61 12.47 -29.01 -27.41
N GLY A 62 11.65 -29.20 -26.38
CA GLY A 62 12.13 -29.85 -25.15
C GLY A 62 11.07 -29.97 -24.05
N MET A 63 10.60 -31.20 -23.84
CA MET A 63 9.72 -31.59 -22.74
C MET A 63 10.41 -31.49 -21.37
N ASN A 64 9.57 -31.31 -20.34
CA ASN A 64 9.78 -31.62 -18.92
C ASN A 64 10.51 -30.57 -18.06
N GLY A 65 9.80 -30.01 -17.09
CA GLY A 65 10.35 -29.06 -16.12
C GLY A 65 9.29 -28.53 -15.17
N SER A 66 9.03 -29.28 -14.11
CA SER A 66 8.69 -28.84 -12.76
C SER A 66 8.16 -27.40 -12.62
N SER A 67 6.84 -27.24 -12.49
CA SER A 67 6.20 -26.01 -12.05
C SER A 67 6.41 -25.76 -10.55
N SER A 68 7.68 -25.72 -10.13
CA SER A 68 8.11 -25.17 -8.85
C SER A 68 8.39 -23.69 -9.06
N GLN A 69 7.36 -22.85 -8.97
CA GLN A 69 7.50 -21.41 -8.74
C GLN A 69 6.14 -20.78 -8.40
N SER A 70 5.64 -21.05 -7.20
CA SER A 70 4.71 -20.15 -6.51
C SER A 70 5.46 -19.47 -5.37
N SER A 71 6.63 -18.89 -5.67
CA SER A 71 7.13 -17.77 -4.85
C SER A 71 6.09 -16.66 -5.01
N GLY A 72 5.44 -16.30 -3.90
CA GLY A 72 4.35 -15.33 -3.80
C GLY A 72 4.72 -13.91 -4.23
N GLY A 73 5.10 -13.76 -5.49
CA GLY A 73 5.15 -12.49 -6.18
C GLY A 73 3.71 -12.05 -6.42
N LEU A 74 3.31 -10.98 -5.75
CA LEU A 74 2.08 -10.26 -6.03
C LEU A 74 2.00 -10.06 -7.55
N GLY A 75 0.96 -10.63 -8.16
CA GLY A 75 0.83 -10.65 -9.61
C GLY A 75 0.90 -9.23 -10.17
N GLN A 76 1.61 -9.10 -11.29
CA GLN A 76 1.68 -7.88 -12.11
C GLN A 76 0.28 -7.23 -12.19
N ASN A 77 0.15 -5.96 -11.75
CA ASN A 77 -1.10 -5.20 -11.69
C ASN A 77 -2.17 -5.65 -10.66
N GLN A 78 -1.77 -6.09 -9.47
CA GLN A 78 -2.73 -6.37 -8.40
C GLN A 78 -3.39 -5.08 -7.87
N TYR A 79 -4.71 -5.13 -7.69
CA TYR A 79 -5.46 -4.11 -6.97
C TYR A 79 -5.38 -4.38 -5.47
N LEU A 80 -5.05 -3.35 -4.71
CA LEU A 80 -4.91 -3.37 -3.26
C LEU A 80 -5.79 -2.27 -2.66
N VAL A 81 -5.93 -2.30 -1.34
CA VAL A 81 -6.63 -1.27 -0.57
C VAL A 81 -5.62 -0.55 0.32
N LEU A 82 -5.56 0.77 0.20
CA LEU A 82 -4.73 1.61 1.04
C LEU A 82 -5.61 2.33 2.07
N LYS A 83 -5.42 2.03 3.36
CA LYS A 83 -6.04 2.79 4.46
C LYS A 83 -5.02 3.76 5.03
N ILE A 84 -5.30 5.07 4.96
CA ILE A 84 -4.49 6.12 5.58
C ILE A 84 -5.25 6.67 6.78
N THR A 85 -4.63 6.66 7.96
CA THR A 85 -5.22 7.12 9.23
C THR A 85 -4.43 8.32 9.76
N SER A 86 -5.12 9.43 10.00
CA SER A 86 -4.58 10.61 10.64
C SER A 86 -4.43 10.39 12.14
N ILE A 87 -3.26 10.76 12.67
CA ILE A 87 -2.91 10.64 14.08
C ILE A 87 -2.72 12.04 14.65
N HIS A 88 -3.52 12.36 15.65
CA HIS A 88 -3.52 13.64 16.37
C HIS A 88 -3.22 13.49 17.87
N SER A 89 -3.01 12.26 18.35
CA SER A 89 -2.64 12.00 19.74
C SER A 89 -1.77 10.75 19.89
N ARG A 90 -1.05 10.67 21.01
CA ARG A 90 -0.28 9.46 21.38
C ARG A 90 -1.18 8.24 21.52
N GLN A 91 -2.39 8.40 22.06
CA GLN A 91 -3.34 7.31 22.19
C GLN A 91 -3.80 6.78 20.81
N GLN A 92 -4.06 7.66 19.84
CA GLN A 92 -4.39 7.24 18.47
C GLN A 92 -3.24 6.49 17.81
N ARG A 93 -2.00 6.95 18.06
CA ARG A 93 -0.79 6.25 17.60
C ARG A 93 -0.72 4.84 18.18
N ASP A 94 -0.86 4.71 19.50
CA ASP A 94 -0.80 3.41 20.19
C ASP A 94 -1.90 2.45 19.69
N ILE A 95 -3.09 2.97 19.37
CA ILE A 95 -4.19 2.19 18.78
C ILE A 95 -3.85 1.74 17.36
N ALA A 96 -3.38 2.63 16.50
CA ALA A 96 -3.01 2.29 15.12
C ALA A 96 -1.84 1.30 15.06
N GLU A 97 -0.85 1.44 15.94
CA GLU A 97 0.26 0.48 16.08
C GLU A 97 -0.23 -0.90 16.51
N LYS A 98 -1.17 -0.98 17.44
CA LYS A 98 -1.78 -2.25 17.85
C LYS A 98 -2.64 -2.86 16.74
N GLU A 99 -3.40 -2.05 16.00
CA GLU A 99 -4.20 -2.50 14.86
C GLU A 99 -3.31 -3.12 13.78
N ALA A 100 -2.28 -2.39 13.32
CA ALA A 100 -1.35 -2.88 12.31
C ALA A 100 -0.63 -4.16 12.78
N LYS A 101 -0.16 -4.20 14.05
CA LYS A 101 0.50 -5.37 14.61
C LYS A 101 -0.42 -6.59 14.75
N LEU A 102 -1.70 -6.37 15.02
CA LEU A 102 -2.68 -7.46 15.06
C LEU A 102 -2.92 -7.99 13.65
N LEU A 103 -3.24 -7.10 12.70
CA LEU A 103 -3.53 -7.47 11.31
C LEU A 103 -2.33 -8.13 10.60
N SER A 104 -1.09 -7.79 10.93
CA SER A 104 0.10 -8.46 10.36
C SER A 104 0.24 -9.92 10.76
N ARG A 105 -0.41 -10.34 11.85
CA ARG A 105 -0.32 -11.70 12.40
C ARG A 105 -1.49 -12.59 12.00
N LEU A 106 -2.55 -12.00 11.44
CA LEU A 106 -3.73 -12.75 11.01
C LEU A 106 -3.52 -13.22 9.58
N SER A 107 -3.64 -14.53 9.37
CA SER A 107 -3.67 -15.17 8.05
C SER A 107 -4.83 -16.13 8.04
N HIS A 108 -5.95 -15.71 7.46
CA HIS A 108 -7.18 -16.49 7.41
C HIS A 108 -8.00 -16.05 6.18
N PRO A 109 -8.61 -16.98 5.43
CA PRO A 109 -9.32 -16.65 4.18
C PRO A 109 -10.47 -15.64 4.36
N SER A 110 -11.07 -15.59 5.55
CA SER A 110 -12.15 -14.64 5.87
C SER A 110 -11.67 -13.33 6.52
N ILE A 111 -10.36 -13.09 6.59
CA ILE A 111 -9.77 -11.87 7.16
C ILE A 111 -8.91 -11.22 6.08
N VAL A 112 -9.05 -9.90 5.92
CA VAL A 112 -8.23 -9.16 4.96
C VAL A 112 -6.74 -9.27 5.33
N GLN A 113 -5.91 -9.61 4.36
CA GLN A 113 -4.47 -9.76 4.58
C GLN A 113 -3.82 -8.38 4.55
N MET A 114 -2.97 -8.10 5.55
CA MET A 114 -2.11 -6.92 5.52
C MET A 114 -0.79 -7.25 4.84
N PHE A 115 -0.41 -6.44 3.85
CA PHE A 115 0.83 -6.57 3.09
C PHE A 115 1.93 -5.67 3.64
N ASP A 116 1.59 -4.42 3.93
CA ASP A 116 2.57 -3.44 4.38
C ASP A 116 1.93 -2.39 5.30
N THR A 117 2.77 -1.77 6.14
CA THR A 117 2.40 -0.69 7.03
C THR A 117 3.54 0.32 7.13
N CYS A 118 3.23 1.61 7.05
CA CYS A 118 4.22 2.66 7.26
C CYS A 118 3.68 3.81 8.11
N TYR A 119 4.60 4.50 8.77
CA TYR A 119 4.32 5.65 9.62
C TYR A 119 5.04 6.85 9.04
N ARG A 120 4.31 7.92 8.76
CA ARG A 120 4.87 9.17 8.27
C ARG A 120 4.53 10.29 9.22
N THR A 121 5.54 10.92 9.79
CA THR A 121 5.38 12.24 10.39
C THR A 121 5.36 13.25 9.24
N PRO A 122 4.34 14.13 9.11
CA PRO A 122 4.39 15.23 8.16
C PRO A 122 5.66 16.02 8.49
N GLN A 123 6.59 16.04 7.53
CA GLN A 123 7.82 16.79 7.66
C GLN A 123 7.44 18.27 7.49
N SER A 124 7.03 18.91 8.58
CA SER A 124 6.91 20.36 8.61
C SER A 124 8.32 20.92 8.44
N GLU A 125 8.64 21.47 7.27
CA GLU A 125 9.70 22.47 7.16
C GLU A 125 9.34 23.62 8.11
N GLY A 126 9.91 23.58 9.32
CA GLY A 126 9.73 24.60 10.35
C GLY A 126 8.42 24.50 11.15
N ARG A 127 8.56 24.36 12.48
CA ARG A 127 7.54 24.53 13.52
C ARG A 127 6.50 23.41 13.69
N GLY A 128 6.80 22.49 14.61
CA GLY A 128 5.84 22.05 15.64
C GLY A 128 4.60 21.25 15.22
N GLY A 129 4.59 20.59 14.06
CA GLY A 129 3.47 19.76 13.63
C GLY A 129 3.40 18.42 14.38
N HIS A 130 2.62 18.33 15.45
CA HIS A 130 2.34 17.08 16.19
C HIS A 130 1.32 16.15 15.49
N GLY A 131 1.31 16.11 14.16
CA GLY A 131 0.49 15.18 13.38
C GLY A 131 1.30 13.96 12.96
N GLY A 132 0.66 12.83 12.72
CA GLY A 132 1.28 11.65 12.09
C GLY A 132 0.28 10.97 11.17
N LEU A 133 0.77 10.14 10.25
CA LEU A 133 -0.05 9.34 9.34
C LEU A 133 0.37 7.87 9.47
N VAL A 134 -0.62 6.97 9.47
CA VAL A 134 -0.40 5.52 9.35
C VAL A 134 -1.04 5.05 8.06
N ALA A 135 -0.26 4.40 7.20
CA ALA A 135 -0.73 3.86 5.93
C ALA A 135 -0.60 2.34 5.94
N ASN A 136 -1.71 1.64 5.73
CA ASN A 136 -1.77 0.17 5.67
C ASN A 136 -2.22 -0.27 4.28
N VAL A 137 -1.50 -1.22 3.69
CA VAL A 137 -1.84 -1.87 2.42
C VAL A 137 -2.49 -3.21 2.70
N LEU A 138 -3.69 -3.41 2.19
CA LEU A 138 -4.53 -4.59 2.41
C LEU A 138 -4.93 -5.24 1.08
N GLY A 139 -5.21 -6.53 1.10
CA GLY A 139 -5.89 -7.19 -0.03
C GLY A 139 -6.34 -8.61 0.28
N GLY A 140 -6.92 -9.25 -0.74
CA GLY A 140 -7.40 -10.62 -0.64
C GLY A 140 -6.24 -11.61 -0.61
N GLY A 141 -6.14 -12.40 0.45
CA GLY A 141 -5.27 -13.56 0.45
C GLY A 141 -5.88 -14.64 -0.44
N SER A 142 -5.18 -15.02 -1.52
CA SER A 142 -5.45 -16.31 -2.16
C SER A 142 -4.99 -17.38 -1.17
N GLY A 143 -5.92 -17.92 -0.39
CA GLY A 143 -5.65 -19.09 0.45
C GLY A 143 -5.07 -20.19 -0.42
N GLY A 144 -3.88 -20.66 -0.07
CA GLY A 144 -3.33 -21.93 -0.53
C GLY A 144 -3.93 -23.09 0.25
#